data_AF-A0A7W9PFQ0-F1
#
_entry.id   AF-A0A7W9PFQ0-F1
#
_cell.length_a   1.000
_cell.length_b   1.000
_cell.length_c   1.000
_cell.angle_alpha   90.00
_cell.angle_beta   90.00
_cell.angle_gamma   90.00
#
_symmetry.space_group_name_H-M   'P 1'
#
loop_
_entity.id
_entity.type
_entity.pdbx_description
1 polymer ?
#
loop_
_entity_poly.entity_id
_entity_poly.type
_entity_poly.pdbx_seq_one_letter_code
_entity_poly.pdbx_strand_id
1 'polypeptide(L)'
;MNHIPGPLPLPKQAALFLNARGRVADARRELGDAVDWLHESWDPGEGRLPAVAAAARSAAQRKIAAAKALLDEAAGELDAANDHYRAQRRARDAQRVPPDRVCDRDATHCVEGYSPRDGSLYGSLDLMVFACDEHHDIARTQWLTGLTAHSQPVSPDLPPRTCGVTTDWRAVRAERQEAQP
;
A
#
# COMPACT_ATOMS: atom_id res chain seq x y z
N MET A 1 -17.83 -21.54 22.77
CA MET A 1 -16.93 -21.52 21.60
C MET A 1 -16.43 -20.10 21.44
N ASN A 2 -15.18 -19.84 21.82
CA ASN A 2 -14.59 -18.50 21.76
C ASN A 2 -14.17 -18.22 20.31
N HIS A 3 -14.81 -17.24 19.69
CA HIS A 3 -14.41 -16.76 18.37
C HIS A 3 -13.13 -15.94 18.56
N ILE A 4 -11.98 -16.56 18.31
CA ILE A 4 -10.71 -15.83 18.22
C ILE A 4 -10.80 -15.06 16.89
N PRO A 5 -10.85 -13.71 16.90
CA PRO A 5 -10.79 -12.95 15.67
C PRO A 5 -9.45 -13.29 14.98
N GLY A 6 -9.53 -13.77 13.75
CA GLY A 6 -8.36 -14.04 12.94
C GLY A 6 -7.50 -12.77 12.81
N PRO A 7 -6.18 -12.91 12.58
CA PRO A 7 -5.28 -11.78 12.44
C PRO A 7 -5.83 -10.81 11.39
N LEU A 8 -5.91 -9.53 11.75
CA LEU A 8 -6.37 -8.48 10.84
C LEU A 8 -5.57 -8.56 9.54
N PRO A 9 -6.20 -8.41 8.36
CA PRO A 9 -5.50 -8.46 7.09
C PRO A 9 -4.37 -7.44 7.11
N LEU A 10 -3.14 -7.90 6.83
CA LEU A 10 -1.99 -7.02 6.77
C LEU A 10 -2.30 -5.91 5.73
N PRO A 11 -2.14 -4.63 6.08
CA PRO A 11 -2.42 -3.54 5.15
C PRO A 11 -1.60 -3.73 3.87
N LYS A 12 -2.20 -3.42 2.70
CA LYS A 12 -1.49 -3.33 1.41
C LYS A 12 -0.16 -2.59 1.64
N GLN A 13 0.97 -3.05 1.10
CA GLN A 13 2.33 -2.58 1.48
C GLN A 13 2.48 -1.05 1.63
N ALA A 14 1.84 -0.24 0.77
CA ALA A 14 1.83 1.23 0.92
C ALA A 14 1.08 1.74 2.18
N ALA A 15 -0.03 1.10 2.54
CA ALA A 15 -0.78 1.41 3.75
C ALA A 15 -0.01 1.06 5.03
N LEU A 16 0.96 0.14 4.98
CA LEU A 16 1.86 -0.12 6.12
C LEU A 16 2.71 1.13 6.43
N PHE A 17 3.36 1.72 5.42
CA PHE A 17 4.17 2.92 5.59
C PHE A 17 3.32 4.11 6.05
N LEU A 18 2.13 4.30 5.47
CA LEU A 18 1.22 5.37 5.88
C LEU A 18 0.72 5.21 7.31
N ASN A 19 0.37 3.99 7.73
CA ASN A 19 -0.05 3.72 9.10
C ASN A 19 1.10 3.97 10.09
N ALA A 20 2.30 3.47 9.79
CA ALA A 20 3.48 3.73 10.60
C ALA A 20 3.78 5.23 10.70
N ARG A 21 3.69 5.95 9.57
CA ARG A 21 3.90 7.39 9.48
C ARG A 21 2.89 8.18 10.33
N GLY A 22 1.64 7.74 10.34
CA GLY A 22 0.58 8.29 11.21
C GLY A 22 0.93 8.11 12.69
N ARG A 23 1.34 6.90 13.11
CA ARG A 23 1.74 6.64 14.50
C ARG A 23 2.94 7.46 14.95
N VAL A 24 3.92 7.66 14.07
CA VAL A 24 5.08 8.54 14.33
C VAL A 24 4.63 9.99 14.49
N ALA A 25 3.70 10.47 13.66
CA ALA A 25 3.15 11.82 13.77
C ALA A 25 2.37 12.01 15.08
N ASP A 26 1.57 11.02 15.48
CA ASP A 26 0.84 11.04 16.75
C ASP A 26 1.81 11.12 17.93
N ALA A 27 2.82 10.26 17.99
CA ALA A 27 3.84 10.28 19.05
C ALA A 27 4.57 11.63 19.13
N ARG A 28 4.87 12.25 17.97
CA ARG A 28 5.50 13.58 17.93
C ARG A 28 4.60 14.65 18.53
N ARG A 29 3.28 14.59 18.27
CA ARG A 29 2.30 15.54 18.81
C ARG A 29 2.20 15.41 20.33
N GLU A 30 2.07 14.18 20.85
CA GLU A 30 2.03 13.93 22.30
C GLU A 30 3.29 14.47 23.02
N LEU A 31 4.47 14.36 22.40
CA LEU A 31 5.69 14.98 22.92
C LEU A 31 5.66 16.52 22.85
N GLY A 32 4.97 17.11 21.88
CA GLY A 32 4.70 18.54 21.83
C GLY A 32 3.85 18.99 23.00
N ASP A 33 2.73 18.30 23.22
CA ASP A 33 1.81 18.58 24.31
C ASP A 33 2.52 18.47 25.67
N ALA A 34 3.39 17.47 25.85
CA ALA A 34 4.21 17.34 27.05
C ALA A 34 5.19 18.52 27.27
N VAL A 35 5.73 19.11 26.20
CA VAL A 35 6.58 20.32 26.31
C VAL A 35 5.74 21.53 26.68
N ASP A 36 4.54 21.64 26.11
CA ASP A 36 3.61 22.73 26.43
C ASP A 36 3.19 22.66 27.91
N TRP A 37 2.92 21.47 28.46
CA TRP A 37 2.73 21.28 29.90
C TRP A 37 3.94 21.67 30.75
N LEU A 38 5.17 21.44 30.26
CA LEU A 38 6.39 21.87 30.96
C LEU A 38 6.62 23.39 30.86
N HIS A 39 5.99 24.05 29.90
CA HIS A 39 5.97 25.51 29.76
C HIS A 39 4.83 26.17 30.51
N GLU A 40 3.66 25.52 30.58
CA GLU A 40 2.50 26.02 31.28
C GLU A 40 2.83 26.19 32.77
N SER A 41 2.48 27.38 33.22
CA SER A 41 3.01 28.10 34.37
C SER A 41 3.06 27.27 35.65
N TRP A 42 4.28 27.17 36.19
CA TRP A 42 4.48 27.21 37.63
C TRP A 42 3.75 28.43 38.19
N ASP A 43 2.89 28.24 39.19
CA ASP A 43 2.14 29.34 39.80
C ASP A 43 3.13 30.37 40.36
N PRO A 44 3.15 31.62 39.86
CA PRO A 44 4.02 32.66 40.41
C PRO A 44 3.74 32.96 41.89
N GLY A 45 2.57 32.56 42.42
CA GLY A 45 2.22 32.61 43.84
C GLY A 45 3.04 31.66 44.72
N GLU A 46 3.60 30.58 44.18
CA GLU A 46 4.46 29.63 44.90
C GLU A 46 5.94 30.06 44.94
N GLY A 47 6.27 31.22 44.34
CA GLY A 47 7.62 31.74 44.28
C GLY A 47 8.49 31.04 43.23
N ARG A 48 9.81 31.25 43.31
CA ARG A 48 10.74 30.76 42.29
C ARG A 48 10.90 29.24 42.41
N LEU A 49 10.79 28.55 41.27
CA LEU A 49 11.05 27.12 41.14
C LEU A 49 12.41 26.74 41.78
N PRO A 50 12.46 25.72 42.66
CA PRO A 50 13.72 25.25 43.23
C PRO A 50 14.74 24.89 42.13
N ALA A 51 16.01 25.19 42.35
CA ALA A 51 17.06 25.01 41.33
C ALA A 51 17.11 23.58 40.75
N VAL A 52 16.90 22.56 41.60
CA VAL A 52 16.86 21.16 41.19
C VAL A 52 15.70 20.89 40.24
N ALA A 53 14.51 21.41 40.54
CA ALA A 53 13.32 21.22 39.69
C ALA A 53 13.41 22.02 38.38
N ALA A 54 14.00 23.23 38.41
CA ALA A 54 14.30 23.99 37.19
C ALA A 54 15.30 23.27 36.28
N ALA A 55 16.33 22.65 36.87
CA ALA A 55 17.31 21.84 36.14
C ALA A 55 16.67 20.57 35.54
N ALA A 56 15.81 19.89 36.31
CA ALA A 56 15.08 18.71 35.85
C ALA A 56 14.15 19.04 34.68
N ARG A 57 13.39 20.14 34.77
CA ARG A 57 12.54 20.65 33.68
C ARG A 57 13.33 20.89 32.42
N SER A 58 14.44 21.64 32.53
CA SER A 58 15.32 21.94 31.40
C SER A 58 15.92 20.67 30.77
N ALA A 59 16.28 19.69 31.59
CA ALA A 59 16.80 18.41 31.12
C ALA A 59 15.72 17.58 30.40
N ALA A 60 14.49 17.56 30.91
CA ALA A 60 13.35 16.90 30.28
C ALA A 60 13.02 17.53 28.91
N GLN A 61 12.94 18.86 28.83
CA GLN A 61 12.69 19.58 27.58
C GLN A 61 13.75 19.26 26.51
N ARG A 62 15.04 19.21 26.87
CA ARG A 62 16.11 18.81 25.94
C ARG A 62 15.95 17.37 25.43
N LYS A 63 15.59 16.43 26.32
CA LYS A 63 15.36 15.03 25.94
C LYS A 63 14.15 14.88 25.03
N ILE A 64 13.06 15.60 25.31
CA ILE A 64 11.87 15.60 24.46
C ILE A 64 12.21 16.20 23.08
N ALA A 65 12.98 17.29 23.03
CA ALA A 65 13.44 17.86 21.76
C ALA A 65 14.27 16.86 20.94
N ALA A 66 15.18 16.12 21.57
CA ALA A 66 15.95 15.06 20.91
C ALA A 66 15.06 13.90 20.42
N ALA A 67 14.09 13.47 21.22
CA ALA A 67 13.12 12.44 20.81
C ALA A 67 12.28 12.89 19.62
N LYS A 68 11.85 14.16 19.59
CA LYS A 68 11.13 14.76 18.47
C LYS A 68 11.96 14.76 17.19
N ALA A 69 13.26 15.03 17.26
CA ALA A 69 14.16 14.97 16.11
C ALA A 69 14.26 13.54 15.55
N LEU A 70 14.41 12.52 16.41
CA LEU A 70 14.41 11.12 15.98
C LEU A 70 13.09 10.70 15.31
N LEU A 71 11.95 11.20 15.79
CA LEU A 71 10.66 10.95 15.16
C LEU A 71 10.54 11.64 13.80
N ASP A 72 11.12 12.82 13.61
CA ASP A 72 11.17 13.51 12.31
C ASP A 72 12.03 12.73 11.30
N GLU A 73 13.19 12.22 11.74
CA GLU A 73 14.06 11.36 10.92
C GLU A 73 13.31 10.09 10.49
N ALA A 74 12.69 9.37 11.43
CA ALA A 74 11.91 8.17 11.14
C ALA A 74 10.73 8.46 10.19
N ALA A 75 10.07 9.62 10.35
CA ALA A 75 9.03 10.07 9.43
C ALA A 75 9.56 10.26 8.01
N GLY A 76 10.73 10.91 7.85
CA GLY A 76 11.39 11.08 6.57
C GLY A 76 11.78 9.76 5.90
N GLU A 77 12.27 8.80 6.66
CA GLU A 77 12.59 7.45 6.15
C GLU A 77 11.35 6.70 5.65
N LEU A 78 10.24 6.79 6.40
CA LEU A 78 8.96 6.18 6.00
C LEU A 78 8.39 6.82 4.73
N ASP A 79 8.49 8.15 4.61
CA ASP A 79 8.05 8.89 3.43
C ASP A 79 8.89 8.50 2.19
N ALA A 80 10.22 8.45 2.34
CA ALA A 80 11.13 8.01 1.28
C ALA A 80 10.89 6.55 0.85
N ALA A 81 10.65 5.64 1.80
CA ALA A 81 10.33 4.24 1.50
C ALA A 81 9.01 4.10 0.73
N ASN A 82 7.98 4.86 1.12
CA ASN A 82 6.69 4.87 0.42
C ASN A 82 6.82 5.42 -1.01
N ASP A 83 7.60 6.47 -1.20
CA ASP A 83 7.86 7.04 -2.53
C ASP A 83 8.64 6.07 -3.42
N HIS A 84 9.66 5.41 -2.88
CA HIS A 84 10.40 4.37 -3.58
C HIS A 84 9.48 3.23 -4.03
N TYR A 85 8.61 2.74 -3.14
CA TYR A 85 7.64 1.70 -3.45
C TYR A 85 6.67 2.13 -4.56
N ARG A 86 6.14 3.36 -4.49
CA ARG A 86 5.27 3.93 -5.53
C ARG A 86 5.99 4.05 -6.88
N ALA A 87 7.26 4.45 -6.87
CA ALA A 87 8.07 4.53 -8.08
C ALA A 87 8.30 3.15 -8.71
N GLN A 88 8.68 2.13 -7.91
CA GLN A 88 8.82 0.76 -8.40
C GLN A 88 7.52 0.22 -9.00
N ARG A 89 6.38 0.49 -8.35
CA ARG A 89 5.07 0.08 -8.87
C ARG A 89 4.79 0.74 -10.22
N ARG A 90 4.99 2.06 -10.35
CA ARG A 90 4.83 2.77 -11.62
C ARG A 90 5.76 2.21 -12.71
N ALA A 91 7.01 1.91 -12.36
CA ALA A 91 7.97 1.34 -13.31
C ALA A 91 7.53 -0.05 -13.80
N ARG A 92 7.04 -0.91 -12.89
CA ARG A 92 6.48 -2.22 -13.24
C ARG A 92 5.22 -2.09 -14.10
N ASP A 93 4.32 -1.17 -13.75
CA ASP A 93 3.11 -0.90 -14.52
C ASP A 93 3.45 -0.34 -15.92
N ALA A 94 4.53 0.46 -16.05
CA ALA A 94 5.04 0.96 -17.33
C ALA A 94 5.78 -0.08 -18.18
N GLN A 95 6.41 -1.08 -17.54
CA GLN A 95 7.03 -2.23 -18.22
C GLN A 95 6.00 -3.28 -18.67
N ARG A 96 4.75 -3.16 -18.21
CA ARG A 96 3.66 -4.00 -18.70
C ARG A 96 3.44 -3.66 -20.17
N VAL A 97 3.93 -4.52 -21.05
CA VAL A 97 3.70 -4.42 -22.50
C VAL A 97 2.18 -4.44 -22.69
N PRO A 98 1.56 -3.36 -23.20
CA PRO A 98 0.17 -3.43 -23.60
C PRO A 98 0.06 -4.47 -24.72
N PRO A 99 -1.09 -5.14 -24.90
CA PRO A 99 -1.32 -5.92 -26.12
C PRO A 99 -1.53 -4.97 -27.31
N ASP A 100 -0.53 -4.14 -27.63
CA ASP A 100 -0.59 -3.13 -28.69
C ASP A 100 -0.08 -3.64 -30.05
N ARG A 101 0.35 -4.90 -30.13
CA ARG A 101 0.13 -5.66 -31.36
C ARG A 101 -1.26 -6.27 -31.30
N VAL A 102 -2.22 -5.49 -31.80
CA VAL A 102 -3.60 -5.96 -32.05
C VAL A 102 -3.51 -7.17 -32.97
N CYS A 103 -3.51 -8.34 -32.36
CA CYS A 103 -3.72 -9.58 -33.05
C CYS A 103 -5.21 -9.65 -33.35
N ASP A 104 -5.57 -9.55 -34.62
CA ASP A 104 -6.95 -9.58 -35.10
C ASP A 104 -7.57 -10.98 -35.11
N ARG A 105 -6.78 -12.01 -34.79
CA ARG A 105 -7.25 -13.39 -34.68
C ARG A 105 -8.18 -13.58 -33.50
N ASP A 106 -9.07 -14.56 -33.65
CA ASP A 106 -9.92 -15.03 -32.57
C ASP A 106 -9.08 -15.57 -31.41
N ALA A 107 -9.49 -15.22 -30.19
CA ALA A 107 -8.91 -15.75 -28.99
C ALA A 107 -9.42 -17.17 -28.74
N THR A 108 -8.49 -18.09 -28.53
CA THR A 108 -8.73 -19.49 -28.19
C THR A 108 -8.53 -19.76 -26.70
N HIS A 109 -7.80 -18.86 -26.01
CA HIS A 109 -7.51 -18.94 -24.58
C HIS A 109 -8.00 -17.72 -23.81
N CYS A 110 -8.53 -17.96 -22.62
CA CYS A 110 -8.70 -16.98 -21.56
C CYS A 110 -7.58 -17.19 -20.52
N VAL A 111 -6.77 -16.16 -20.30
CA VAL A 111 -5.65 -16.16 -19.37
C VAL A 111 -5.98 -15.23 -18.21
N GLU A 112 -6.08 -15.80 -17.03
CA GLU A 112 -6.44 -15.11 -15.79
C GLU A 112 -5.19 -14.84 -14.98
N GLY A 113 -4.98 -13.58 -14.59
CA GLY A 113 -3.87 -13.13 -13.75
C GLY A 113 -4.35 -12.85 -12.33
N TYR A 114 -3.85 -13.64 -11.39
CA TYR A 114 -4.17 -13.52 -9.98
C TYR A 114 -3.05 -12.84 -9.20
N SER A 115 -3.38 -11.88 -8.34
CA SER A 115 -2.41 -11.43 -7.34
C SER A 115 -2.32 -12.44 -6.20
N PRO A 116 -1.12 -12.78 -5.71
CA PRO A 116 -0.97 -13.63 -4.52
C PRO A 116 -1.69 -13.01 -3.32
N ARG A 117 -2.32 -13.84 -2.49
CA ARG A 117 -2.96 -13.42 -1.24
C ARG A 117 -2.78 -14.48 -0.17
N ASP A 118 -2.26 -14.09 1.00
CA ASP A 118 -2.22 -14.91 2.22
C ASP A 118 -1.71 -16.34 2.03
N GLY A 119 -0.62 -16.52 1.26
CA GLY A 119 -0.03 -17.83 0.99
C GLY A 119 -0.80 -18.71 -0.02
N SER A 120 -1.94 -18.25 -0.53
CA SER A 120 -2.64 -18.87 -1.66
C SER A 120 -1.98 -18.51 -2.99
N LEU A 121 -1.78 -19.51 -3.84
CA LEU A 121 -1.31 -19.37 -5.22
C LEU A 121 -2.27 -18.51 -6.08
N TYR A 122 -3.57 -18.55 -5.78
CA TYR A 122 -4.61 -17.79 -6.47
C TYR A 122 -5.33 -16.90 -5.46
N GLY A 123 -4.97 -15.61 -5.42
CA GLY A 123 -5.67 -14.60 -4.62
C GLY A 123 -6.79 -13.94 -5.41
N SER A 124 -6.78 -12.62 -5.55
CA SER A 124 -7.80 -11.91 -6.34
C SER A 124 -7.50 -11.97 -7.83
N LEU A 125 -8.52 -12.24 -8.65
CA LEU A 125 -8.46 -12.04 -10.09
C LEU A 125 -8.28 -10.55 -10.38
N ASP A 126 -7.16 -10.18 -11.00
CA ASP A 126 -6.75 -8.81 -11.19
C ASP A 126 -6.73 -8.39 -12.65
N LEU A 127 -6.34 -9.30 -13.54
CA LEU A 127 -6.38 -9.08 -14.98
C LEU A 127 -6.92 -10.35 -15.65
N MET A 128 -7.73 -10.18 -16.68
CA MET A 128 -8.11 -11.25 -17.60
C MET A 128 -7.68 -10.84 -19.00
N VAL A 129 -7.07 -11.76 -19.75
CA VAL A 129 -6.60 -11.52 -21.12
C VAL A 129 -7.07 -12.64 -22.04
N PHE A 130 -7.69 -12.28 -23.16
CA PHE A 130 -8.03 -13.21 -24.22
C PHE A 130 -6.87 -13.28 -25.22
N ALA A 131 -6.38 -14.48 -25.53
CA ALA A 131 -5.23 -14.69 -26.40
C ALA A 131 -5.51 -15.81 -27.42
N CYS A 132 -5.01 -15.67 -28.64
CA CYS A 132 -4.90 -16.79 -29.59
C CYS A 132 -3.75 -17.73 -29.19
N ASP A 133 -3.70 -18.93 -29.78
CA ASP A 133 -2.67 -19.94 -29.51
C ASP A 133 -1.24 -19.37 -29.58
N GLU A 134 -0.92 -18.56 -30.59
CA GLU A 134 0.41 -17.98 -30.77
C GLU A 134 0.82 -17.02 -29.65
N HIS A 135 -0.14 -16.27 -29.10
CA HIS A 135 0.12 -15.29 -28.06
C HIS A 135 -0.13 -15.83 -26.65
N HIS A 136 -0.52 -17.09 -26.50
CA HIS A 136 -0.89 -17.67 -25.20
C HIS A 136 0.28 -17.62 -24.19
N ASP A 137 1.47 -18.05 -24.59
CA ASP A 137 2.65 -18.05 -23.71
C ASP A 137 3.15 -16.64 -23.39
N ILE A 138 3.06 -15.72 -24.37
CA ILE A 138 3.39 -14.31 -24.17
C ILE A 138 2.41 -13.67 -23.18
N ALA A 139 1.11 -13.98 -23.29
CA ALA A 139 0.09 -13.52 -22.37
C ALA A 139 0.38 -13.98 -20.93
N ARG A 140 0.72 -15.26 -20.76
CA ARG A 140 1.03 -15.86 -19.44
C ARG A 140 2.26 -15.26 -18.77
N THR A 141 3.28 -14.91 -19.55
CA THR A 141 4.61 -14.55 -19.01
C THR A 141 4.86 -13.04 -19.00
N GLN A 142 4.41 -12.33 -20.03
CA GLN A 142 4.74 -10.90 -20.26
C GLN A 142 3.54 -9.99 -19.99
N TRP A 143 2.33 -10.32 -20.45
CA TRP A 143 1.16 -9.45 -20.23
C TRP A 143 0.68 -9.50 -18.77
N LEU A 144 0.85 -10.66 -18.13
CA LEU A 144 0.52 -10.89 -16.72
C LEU A 144 1.72 -10.80 -15.77
N THR A 145 2.81 -10.10 -16.15
CA THR A 145 4.00 -10.00 -15.30
C THR A 145 3.66 -9.57 -13.86
N GLY A 146 4.15 -10.36 -12.89
CA GLY A 146 3.88 -10.14 -11.46
C GLY A 146 2.55 -10.74 -10.95
N LEU A 147 1.82 -11.46 -11.79
CA LEU A 147 0.61 -12.21 -11.43
C LEU A 147 0.83 -13.72 -11.62
N THR A 148 0.12 -14.53 -10.84
CA THR A 148 0.02 -15.97 -11.09
C THR A 148 -0.95 -16.19 -12.25
N ALA A 149 -0.44 -16.68 -13.39
CA ALA A 149 -1.24 -16.91 -14.59
C ALA A 149 -1.93 -18.28 -14.58
N HIS A 150 -3.26 -18.29 -14.60
CA HIS A 150 -4.09 -19.45 -14.91
C HIS A 150 -4.59 -19.35 -16.36
N SER A 151 -4.83 -20.48 -17.03
CA SER A 151 -5.28 -20.47 -18.42
C SER A 151 -6.32 -21.54 -18.66
N GLN A 152 -7.32 -21.18 -19.44
CA GLN A 152 -8.38 -22.07 -19.88
C GLN A 152 -8.76 -21.76 -21.33
N PRO A 153 -9.33 -22.71 -22.09
CA PRO A 153 -9.94 -22.42 -23.38
C PRO A 153 -11.05 -21.37 -23.25
N VAL A 154 -11.26 -20.56 -24.27
CA VAL A 154 -12.43 -19.66 -24.32
C VAL A 154 -13.71 -20.51 -24.37
N SER A 155 -14.66 -20.21 -23.48
CA SER A 155 -15.96 -20.89 -23.49
C SER A 155 -16.72 -20.59 -24.78
N PRO A 156 -17.34 -21.60 -25.42
CA PRO A 156 -18.15 -21.40 -26.62
C PRO A 156 -19.42 -20.57 -26.36
N ASP A 157 -19.85 -20.46 -25.11
CA ASP A 157 -21.03 -19.67 -24.71
C ASP A 157 -20.74 -18.17 -24.59
N LEU A 158 -19.46 -17.77 -24.64
CA LEU A 158 -19.07 -16.37 -24.62
C LEU A 158 -19.08 -15.78 -26.04
N PRO A 159 -19.45 -14.49 -26.20
CA PRO A 159 -19.28 -13.81 -27.49
C PRO A 159 -17.81 -13.89 -27.96
N PRO A 160 -17.55 -14.02 -29.28
CA PRO A 160 -16.20 -14.03 -29.82
C PRO A 160 -15.37 -12.85 -29.31
N ARG A 161 -14.13 -13.14 -28.92
CA ARG A 161 -13.16 -12.16 -28.46
C ARG A 161 -11.94 -12.21 -29.37
N THR A 162 -11.39 -11.06 -29.69
CA THR A 162 -10.11 -10.97 -30.38
C THR A 162 -8.96 -11.12 -29.39
N CYS A 163 -7.84 -11.63 -29.89
CA CYS A 163 -6.61 -11.70 -29.13
C CYS A 163 -6.16 -10.31 -28.68
N GLY A 164 -5.70 -10.19 -27.43
CA GLY A 164 -5.28 -8.93 -26.82
C GLY A 164 -6.39 -8.17 -26.11
N VAL A 165 -7.65 -8.63 -26.15
CA VAL A 165 -8.72 -8.03 -25.31
C VAL A 165 -8.41 -8.29 -23.84
N THR A 166 -8.39 -7.23 -23.03
CA THR A 166 -8.10 -7.31 -21.60
C THR A 166 -9.20 -6.69 -20.75
N THR A 167 -9.45 -7.29 -19.59
CA THR A 167 -10.30 -6.71 -18.53
C THR A 167 -9.47 -6.52 -17.27
N ASP A 168 -9.18 -5.26 -16.91
CA ASP A 168 -8.53 -4.92 -15.64
C ASP A 168 -9.56 -4.85 -14.51
N TRP A 169 -9.63 -5.91 -13.72
CA TRP A 169 -10.56 -6.01 -12.59
C TRP A 169 -10.16 -5.11 -11.41
N ARG A 170 -8.92 -4.61 -11.37
CA ARG A 170 -8.51 -3.61 -10.35
C ARG A 170 -9.17 -2.28 -10.64
N ALA A 171 -9.19 -1.84 -11.90
CA ALA A 171 -9.86 -0.62 -12.33
C ALA A 171 -11.36 -0.69 -12.05
N VAL A 172 -12.02 -1.78 -12.48
CA VAL A 172 -13.46 -2.01 -12.24
C VAL A 172 -13.81 -1.98 -10.75
N ARG A 173 -12.94 -2.52 -9.87
CA ARG A 173 -13.17 -2.46 -8.42
C ARG A 173 -12.97 -1.07 -7.83
N ALA A 174 -12.00 -0.31 -8.31
CA ALA A 174 -11.77 1.07 -7.86
C ALA A 174 -12.99 1.94 -8.16
N GLU A 175 -13.51 1.87 -9.39
CA GLU A 175 -14.72 2.58 -9.81
C GLU A 175 -15.94 2.21 -8.95
N ARG A 176 -16.11 0.93 -8.61
CA ARG A 176 -17.21 0.48 -7.75
C ARG A 176 -17.10 0.97 -6.30
N GLN A 177 -15.88 1.10 -5.77
CA GLN A 177 -15.67 1.60 -4.41
C GLN A 177 -15.96 3.11 -4.32
N GLU A 178 -15.60 3.87 -5.36
CA GLU A 178 -15.91 5.30 -5.44
C GLU A 178 -17.41 5.58 -5.60
N ALA A 179 -18.15 4.64 -6.20
CA ALA A 179 -19.60 4.75 -6.41
C ALA A 179 -20.46 4.32 -5.20
N GLN A 180 -19.87 3.79 -4.12
CA GLN A 180 -20.59 3.45 -2.88
C GLN A 180 -20.50 4.61 -1.88
N PRO A 181 -21.62 5.24 -1.50
CA PRO A 181 -21.65 6.37 -0.57
C PRO A 181 -21.30 5.98 0.87
#